data_AF-A0AAQ3NLH4-F1
#
_entry.id   AF-A0AAQ3NLH4-F1
#
_cell.length_a   1.000
_cell.length_b   1.000
_cell.length_c   1.000
_cell.angle_alpha   90.00
_cell.angle_beta   90.00
_cell.angle_gamma   90.00
#
_symmetry.space_group_name_H-M   'P 1'
#
loop_
_entity.id
_entity.type
_entity.pdbx_description
1 polymer ?
#
loop_
_entity_poly.entity_id
_entity_poly.type
_entity_poly.pdbx_seq_one_letter_code
_entity_poly.pdbx_strand_id
1 'polypeptide(L)'
;EIEFGVSSGFVVRQSLTLFPQPHTFPTPPSLLHHLSTQQNPLRKPTFHTVFGIAASSRLWRQRKEYMKLWWRPNETRGIVWLDQEVKSEAGDETLLPTLRISSDVSKFKVKNPGGELGVRISRIVSETVRLGMENVRWFVMGDDDTFFLTENLVKVL
;
A
#
# COMPACT_ATOMS: atom_id res chain seq x y z
N GLU A 1 9.78 -19.87 -7.41
CA GLU A 1 9.33 -19.28 -8.67
C GLU A 1 8.04 -18.55 -8.37
N ILE A 2 8.04 -17.22 -8.38
CA ILE A 2 6.82 -16.42 -8.11
C ILE A 2 6.32 -16.00 -9.49
N GLU A 3 5.28 -16.69 -9.98
CA GLU A 3 4.52 -16.26 -11.14
C GLU A 3 3.79 -14.96 -10.77
N PHE A 4 4.21 -13.84 -11.33
CA PHE A 4 3.44 -12.61 -11.35
C PHE A 4 2.40 -12.69 -12.47
N GLY A 5 1.39 -13.54 -12.28
CA GLY A 5 0.18 -13.50 -13.07
C GLY A 5 -0.61 -12.24 -12.69
N VAL A 6 -0.97 -11.44 -13.70
CA VAL A 6 -1.99 -10.36 -13.72
C VAL A 6 -2.72 -10.17 -12.38
N SER A 7 -2.09 -9.50 -11.41
CA SER A 7 -2.45 -9.67 -10.00
C SER A 7 -3.44 -8.60 -9.52
N SER A 8 -4.64 -9.04 -9.18
CA SER A 8 -5.57 -8.31 -8.31
C SER A 8 -4.99 -8.19 -6.89
N GLY A 9 -4.02 -7.29 -6.71
CA GLY A 9 -3.43 -6.88 -5.43
C GLY A 9 -2.74 -7.95 -4.58
N PHE A 10 -1.97 -7.51 -3.58
CA PHE A 10 -1.37 -8.37 -2.56
C PHE A 10 -1.03 -7.57 -1.29
N VAL A 11 -0.82 -8.26 -0.16
CA VAL A 11 -0.52 -7.61 1.13
C VAL A 11 0.86 -8.04 1.63
N VAL A 12 1.67 -7.07 2.05
CA VAL A 12 3.00 -7.26 2.64
C VAL A 12 2.97 -6.82 4.11
N ARG A 13 3.36 -7.71 5.02
CA ARG A 13 3.54 -7.37 6.44
C ARG A 13 4.92 -6.77 6.67
N GLN A 14 5.00 -5.60 7.27
CA GLN A 14 6.27 -5.12 7.80
C GLN A 14 6.53 -5.82 9.13
N SER A 15 7.51 -6.73 9.13
CA SER A 15 7.98 -7.33 10.38
C SER A 15 8.76 -6.27 11.15
N LEU A 16 8.15 -5.70 12.18
CA LEU A 16 8.86 -4.96 13.21
C LEU A 16 9.72 -5.99 13.96
N THR A 17 10.97 -6.20 13.56
CA THR A 17 11.94 -6.85 14.45
C THR A 17 12.21 -5.88 15.59
N LEU A 18 11.31 -5.87 16.58
CA LEU A 18 11.66 -5.40 17.92
C LEU A 18 12.68 -6.39 18.47
N PHE A 19 13.79 -5.87 18.98
CA PHE A 19 14.73 -6.59 19.83
C PHE A 19 13.98 -7.52 20.80
N PRO A 20 14.46 -8.76 21.05
CA PRO A 20 13.80 -9.67 21.99
C PRO A 20 13.83 -9.02 23.37
N GLN A 21 12.64 -8.67 23.89
CA GLN A 21 12.49 -8.32 25.30
C GLN A 21 12.64 -9.61 26.11
N PRO A 22 13.38 -9.58 27.24
CA PRO A 22 13.60 -10.77 28.06
C PRO A 22 12.26 -11.40 28.47
N HIS A 23 12.14 -12.69 28.18
CA HIS A 23 10.91 -13.46 28.31
C HIS A 23 10.45 -13.53 29.77
N THR A 24 9.33 -12.88 30.08
CA THR A 24 8.46 -13.25 31.20
C THR A 24 7.29 -14.06 30.66
N PHE A 25 6.92 -15.12 31.39
CA PHE A 25 5.86 -16.06 31.04
C PHE A 25 4.52 -15.37 30.71
N PRO A 26 3.74 -15.84 29.73
CA PRO A 26 2.46 -15.24 29.40
C PRO A 26 1.43 -15.55 30.49
N THR A 27 0.99 -14.51 31.21
CA THR A 27 -0.25 -14.54 31.98
C THR A 27 -1.45 -14.66 31.04
N PRO A 28 -2.50 -15.43 31.38
CA PRO A 28 -3.71 -15.50 30.57
C PRO A 28 -4.31 -14.11 30.35
N PRO A 29 -4.86 -13.79 29.18
CA PRO A 29 -5.37 -12.46 28.91
C PRO A 29 -6.54 -12.15 29.83
N SER A 30 -6.37 -11.16 30.71
CA SER A 30 -7.48 -10.58 31.44
C SER A 30 -8.38 -9.81 30.46
N LEU A 31 -9.71 -9.83 30.68
CA LEU A 31 -10.69 -9.12 29.84
C LEU A 31 -10.38 -7.63 29.66
N LEU A 32 -9.65 -7.03 30.61
CA LEU A 32 -9.14 -5.67 30.52
C LEU A 32 -8.06 -5.48 29.44
N HIS A 33 -7.29 -6.51 29.09
CA HIS A 33 -6.28 -6.43 28.02
C HIS A 33 -6.94 -6.48 26.62
N HIS A 34 -8.04 -7.23 26.46
CA HIS A 34 -8.84 -7.17 25.24
C HIS A 34 -9.45 -5.77 25.03
N LEU A 35 -9.86 -5.12 26.12
CA LEU A 35 -10.31 -3.72 26.09
C LEU A 35 -9.16 -2.73 25.86
N SER A 36 -7.94 -3.01 26.31
CA SER A 36 -6.77 -2.15 26.09
C SER A 36 -6.24 -2.18 24.65
N THR A 37 -6.66 -3.16 23.83
CA THR A 37 -6.35 -3.17 22.38
C THR A 37 -7.37 -2.33 21.59
N GLN A 38 -8.35 -1.72 22.28
CA GLN A 38 -9.10 -0.59 21.72
C GLN A 38 -8.11 0.56 21.55
N GLN A 39 -7.67 0.68 20.31
CA GLN A 39 -6.94 1.76 19.68
C GLN A 39 -7.04 3.07 20.46
N ASN A 40 -5.90 3.75 20.60
CA ASN A 40 -5.89 5.17 20.94
C ASN A 40 -6.99 5.86 20.12
N PRO A 41 -8.06 6.40 20.75
CA PRO A 41 -9.28 6.81 20.04
C PRO A 41 -9.06 7.94 19.01
N LEU A 42 -7.86 8.52 18.99
CA LEU A 42 -7.40 9.48 17.99
C LEU A 42 -6.89 8.86 16.68
N ARG A 43 -6.56 7.56 16.62
CA ARG A 43 -5.96 6.93 15.43
C ARG A 43 -6.93 5.94 14.79
N LYS A 44 -7.39 6.27 13.58
CA LYS A 44 -8.27 5.41 12.78
C LYS A 44 -7.60 4.04 12.52
N PRO A 45 -8.37 2.94 12.44
CA PRO A 45 -7.84 1.60 12.16
C PRO A 45 -6.94 1.53 10.92
N THR A 46 -7.21 2.35 9.90
CA THR A 46 -6.43 2.46 8.66
C THR A 46 -5.03 3.03 8.84
N PHE A 47 -4.74 3.66 9.99
CA PHE A 47 -3.48 4.35 10.23
C PHE A 47 -2.26 3.42 10.26
N HIS A 48 -2.45 2.11 10.42
CA HIS A 48 -1.35 1.14 10.35
C HIS A 48 -1.15 0.53 8.96
N THR A 49 -1.93 0.97 7.97
CA THR A 49 -1.91 0.46 6.60
C THR A 49 -1.43 1.55 5.64
N VAL A 50 -0.69 1.14 4.60
CA VAL A 50 -0.26 2.00 3.48
C VAL A 50 -0.63 1.31 2.17
N PHE A 51 -1.28 2.03 1.28
CA PHE A 51 -1.62 1.55 -0.05
C PHE A 51 -0.54 1.95 -1.06
N GLY A 52 0.04 0.98 -1.77
CA GLY A 52 0.94 1.22 -2.90
C GLY A 52 0.24 0.82 -4.19
N ILE A 53 -0.14 1.80 -5.00
CA ILE A 53 -0.92 1.58 -6.23
C ILE A 53 0.01 1.69 -7.44
N ALA A 54 0.14 0.62 -8.22
CA ALA A 54 0.82 0.68 -9.51
C ALA A 54 -0.16 1.17 -10.57
N ALA A 55 0.21 2.20 -11.32
CA ALA A 55 -0.64 2.79 -12.35
C ALA A 55 0.13 3.02 -13.64
N SER A 56 -0.59 3.08 -14.76
CA SER A 56 -0.06 3.54 -16.05
C SER A 56 -0.53 4.96 -16.33
N SER A 57 0.42 5.84 -16.63
CA SER A 57 0.18 7.22 -17.09
C SER A 57 -0.75 7.29 -18.29
N ARG A 58 -0.71 6.27 -19.17
CA ARG A 58 -1.57 6.16 -20.36
C ARG A 58 -3.07 6.05 -20.00
N LEU A 59 -3.40 5.30 -18.95
CA LEU A 59 -4.78 5.05 -18.53
C LEU A 59 -5.22 5.94 -17.35
N TRP A 60 -4.27 6.70 -16.79
CA TRP A 60 -4.46 7.47 -15.57
C TRP A 60 -5.69 8.38 -15.59
N ARG A 61 -5.92 9.10 -16.69
CA ARG A 61 -7.05 10.04 -16.79
C ARG A 61 -8.39 9.37 -16.52
N GLN A 62 -8.57 8.12 -16.93
CA GLN A 62 -9.79 7.35 -16.68
C GLN A 62 -9.73 6.60 -15.35
N ARG A 63 -8.62 5.92 -15.06
CA ARG A 63 -8.51 5.01 -13.91
C ARG A 63 -8.45 5.73 -12.56
N LYS A 64 -7.97 6.98 -12.52
CA LYS A 64 -8.00 7.79 -11.30
C LYS A 64 -9.42 8.01 -10.76
N GLU A 65 -10.45 8.01 -11.63
CA GLU A 65 -11.84 8.20 -11.21
C GLU A 65 -12.35 7.03 -10.37
N TYR A 66 -11.88 5.80 -10.62
CA TYR A 66 -12.21 4.64 -9.78
C TYR A 66 -11.58 4.75 -8.39
N MET A 67 -10.39 5.33 -8.31
CA MET A 67 -9.71 5.56 -7.03
C MET A 67 -10.45 6.58 -6.16
N LYS A 68 -11.03 7.63 -6.77
CA LYS A 68 -11.85 8.62 -6.04
C LYS A 68 -13.05 7.98 -5.34
N LEU A 69 -13.52 6.82 -5.79
CA LEU A 69 -14.67 6.13 -5.18
C LEU A 69 -14.36 5.56 -3.80
N TRP A 70 -13.15 5.06 -3.56
CA TRP A 70 -12.78 4.38 -2.31
C TRP A 70 -11.72 5.13 -1.49
N TRP A 71 -10.93 6.01 -2.12
CA TRP A 71 -9.96 6.83 -1.40
C TRP A 71 -10.67 7.81 -0.46
N ARG A 72 -10.17 7.91 0.77
CA ARG A 72 -10.71 8.81 1.79
C ARG A 72 -9.60 9.72 2.30
N PRO A 73 -9.56 10.98 1.85
CA PRO A 73 -8.54 11.93 2.29
C PRO A 73 -8.49 12.01 3.81
N ASN A 74 -7.29 12.05 4.39
CA ASN A 74 -7.04 12.04 5.84
C ASN A 74 -7.45 10.75 6.58
N GLU A 75 -7.94 9.72 5.89
CA GLU A 75 -8.22 8.41 6.48
C GLU A 75 -7.36 7.31 5.87
N THR A 76 -7.22 7.31 4.55
CA THR A 76 -6.36 6.40 3.81
C THR A 76 -4.99 7.04 3.58
N ARG A 77 -3.96 6.20 3.58
CA ARG A 77 -2.55 6.62 3.42
C ARG A 77 -1.93 5.77 2.33
N GLY A 78 -1.16 6.36 1.42
CA GLY A 78 -0.74 5.64 0.24
C GLY A 78 -0.21 6.52 -0.87
N ILE A 79 0.30 5.84 -1.91
CA ILE A 79 1.01 6.44 -3.02
C ILE A 79 0.61 5.73 -4.30
N VAL A 80 0.46 6.50 -5.35
CA VAL A 80 0.29 6.00 -6.72
C VAL A 80 1.63 6.14 -7.43
N TRP A 81 2.11 5.03 -7.97
CA TRP A 81 3.34 4.94 -8.74
C TRP A 81 3.02 4.86 -10.22
N LEU A 82 3.33 5.93 -10.94
CA LEU A 82 3.18 6.06 -12.38
C LEU A 82 4.48 5.72 -13.09
N ASP A 83 4.38 5.27 -14.33
CA ASP A 83 5.52 5.05 -15.22
C ASP A 83 6.05 6.38 -15.81
N GLN A 84 5.19 7.39 -15.96
CA GLN A 84 5.54 8.73 -16.45
C GLN A 84 4.71 9.82 -15.78
N GLU A 85 5.13 11.08 -15.91
CA GLU A 85 4.39 12.23 -15.42
C GLU A 85 3.04 12.39 -16.14
N VAL A 86 2.05 12.87 -15.39
CA VAL A 86 0.68 13.07 -15.86
C VAL A 86 0.21 14.47 -15.47
N LYS A 87 -0.75 15.00 -16.21
CA LYS A 87 -1.38 16.28 -15.85
C LYS A 87 -2.33 16.09 -14.67
N SER A 88 -2.16 16.92 -13.64
CA SER A 88 -3.13 17.04 -12.55
C SER A 88 -4.31 17.91 -12.99
N GLU A 89 -5.52 17.48 -12.66
CA GLU A 89 -6.74 18.27 -12.84
C GLU A 89 -7.17 18.91 -11.50
N ALA A 90 -8.04 19.92 -11.57
CA ALA A 90 -8.53 20.60 -10.37
C ALA A 90 -9.20 19.62 -9.40
N GLY A 91 -8.77 19.63 -8.14
CA GLY A 91 -9.30 18.73 -7.10
C GLY A 91 -8.64 17.35 -7.03
N ASP A 92 -7.75 16.99 -7.95
CA ASP A 92 -7.02 15.71 -7.86
C ASP A 92 -6.14 15.64 -6.62
N GLU A 93 -5.46 16.74 -6.26
CA GLU A 93 -4.55 16.80 -5.11
C GLU A 93 -5.23 16.51 -3.78
N THR A 94 -6.55 16.79 -3.68
CA THR A 94 -7.32 16.56 -2.46
C THR A 94 -8.04 15.22 -2.47
N LEU A 95 -8.35 14.67 -3.65
CA LEU A 95 -9.17 13.46 -3.82
C LEU A 95 -8.38 12.21 -4.16
N LEU A 96 -7.08 12.32 -4.42
CA LEU A 96 -6.21 11.20 -4.80
C LEU A 96 -5.04 11.07 -3.81
N PRO A 97 -4.39 9.88 -3.74
CA PRO A 97 -3.13 9.73 -3.04
C PRO A 97 -2.01 10.54 -3.71
N THR A 98 -0.89 10.68 -3.01
CA THR A 98 0.31 11.30 -3.58
C THR A 98 0.78 10.53 -4.82
N LEU A 99 1.02 11.24 -5.92
CA LEU A 99 1.57 10.67 -7.15
C LEU A 99 3.10 10.68 -7.10
N ARG A 100 3.72 9.59 -7.56
CA ARG A 100 5.17 9.46 -7.74
C ARG A 100 5.48 8.71 -9.03
N ILE A 101 6.68 8.92 -9.56
CA ILE A 101 7.19 8.16 -10.70
C ILE A 101 8.01 6.98 -10.18
N SER A 102 7.68 5.77 -10.62
CA SER A 102 8.47 4.56 -10.32
C SER A 102 9.83 4.65 -11.01
N SER A 103 10.91 4.24 -10.34
CA SER A 103 12.24 4.20 -10.98
C SER A 103 12.23 3.41 -12.28
N ASP A 104 13.02 3.87 -13.25
CA ASP A 104 13.28 3.13 -14.49
C ASP A 104 13.86 1.73 -14.21
N VAL A 105 13.33 0.75 -14.95
CA VAL A 105 13.70 -0.66 -14.88
C VAL A 105 14.42 -1.16 -16.13
N SER A 106 14.72 -0.29 -17.10
CA SER A 106 15.42 -0.66 -18.35
C SER A 106 16.77 -1.35 -18.14
N LYS A 107 17.42 -1.08 -16.99
CA LYS A 107 18.70 -1.69 -16.59
C LYS A 107 18.58 -3.18 -16.26
N PHE A 108 17.38 -3.66 -15.93
CA PHE A 108 17.13 -5.07 -15.67
C PHE A 108 16.87 -5.77 -17.00
N LYS A 109 17.84 -6.58 -17.45
CA LYS A 109 17.70 -7.36 -18.68
C LYS A 109 16.69 -8.49 -18.47
N VAL A 110 15.46 -8.29 -18.94
CA VAL A 110 14.41 -9.32 -18.88
C VAL A 110 14.24 -9.96 -20.26
N LYS A 111 14.27 -11.30 -20.31
CA LYS A 111 14.19 -12.06 -21.57
C LYS A 111 12.76 -12.40 -22.00
N ASN A 112 11.81 -12.30 -21.07
CA ASN A 112 10.44 -12.75 -21.26
C ASN A 112 9.51 -11.56 -21.55
N PRO A 113 8.59 -11.65 -22.53
CA PRO A 113 7.54 -10.65 -22.73
C PRO A 113 6.76 -10.38 -21.44
N GLY A 114 6.58 -9.11 -21.09
CA GLY A 114 5.88 -8.70 -19.87
C GLY A 114 6.70 -8.79 -18.57
N GLY A 115 7.92 -9.33 -18.61
CA GLY A 115 8.74 -9.44 -17.39
C GLY A 115 9.20 -8.08 -16.82
N GLU A 116 9.28 -7.04 -17.65
CA GLU A 116 9.52 -5.66 -17.20
C GLU A 116 8.44 -5.17 -16.23
N LEU A 117 7.17 -5.57 -16.44
CA LEU A 117 6.07 -5.22 -15.54
C LEU A 117 6.27 -5.84 -14.16
N GLY A 118 6.65 -7.12 -14.09
CA GLY A 118 6.94 -7.80 -12.82
C GLY A 118 8.12 -7.17 -12.07
N VAL A 119 9.17 -6.78 -12.80
CA VAL A 119 10.31 -6.04 -12.22
C VAL A 119 9.86 -4.67 -11.70
N ARG A 120 9.02 -3.95 -12.45
CA ARG A 120 8.46 -2.66 -12.03
C ARG A 120 7.61 -2.79 -10.78
N ILE A 121 6.72 -3.77 -10.70
CA ILE A 121 5.91 -4.02 -9.49
C ILE A 121 6.82 -4.29 -8.29
N SER A 122 7.81 -5.17 -8.46
CA SER A 122 8.79 -5.47 -7.41
C SER A 122 9.55 -4.21 -6.97
N ARG A 123 9.90 -3.33 -7.91
CA ARG A 123 10.55 -2.06 -7.63
C ARG A 123 9.63 -1.14 -6.82
N ILE A 124 8.37 -1.01 -7.22
CA ILE A 124 7.36 -0.19 -6.53
C ILE A 124 7.16 -0.63 -5.07
N VAL A 125 7.13 -1.94 -4.79
CA VAL A 125 7.10 -2.45 -3.40
C VAL A 125 8.31 -1.94 -2.64
N SER A 126 9.50 -2.14 -3.21
CA SER A 126 10.76 -1.73 -2.58
C SER A 126 10.84 -0.22 -2.35
N GLU A 127 10.36 0.58 -3.31
CA GLU A 127 10.31 2.04 -3.20
C GLU A 127 9.32 2.49 -2.13
N THR A 128 8.13 1.89 -2.08
CA THR A 128 7.11 2.19 -1.06
C THR A 128 7.63 1.94 0.34
N VAL A 129 8.30 0.81 0.57
CA VAL A 129 8.88 0.47 1.87
C VAL A 129 10.02 1.43 2.26
N ARG A 130 10.85 1.85 1.30
CA ARG A 130 11.99 2.76 1.56
C ARG A 130 11.58 4.19 1.92
N LEU A 131 10.32 4.56 1.72
CA LEU A 131 9.84 5.87 2.17
C LEU A 131 9.81 6.00 3.69
N GLY A 132 9.95 4.90 4.43
CA GLY A 132 10.11 4.96 5.89
C GLY A 132 8.90 5.56 6.60
N MET A 133 7.71 5.38 6.04
CA MET A 133 6.48 5.88 6.64
C MET A 133 6.33 5.31 8.05
N GLU A 134 6.01 6.18 9.01
CA GLU A 134 5.93 5.79 10.41
C GLU A 134 4.64 5.03 10.73
N ASN A 135 4.71 4.21 11.78
CA ASN A 135 3.59 3.47 12.34
C ASN A 135 2.90 2.52 11.34
N VAL A 136 3.63 2.01 10.34
CA VAL A 136 3.13 1.03 9.36
C VAL A 136 3.29 -0.39 9.87
N ARG A 137 2.24 -1.19 9.74
CA ARG A 137 2.26 -2.66 9.93
C ARG A 137 2.06 -3.40 8.61
N TRP A 138 1.25 -2.83 7.73
CA TRP A 138 0.80 -3.46 6.50
C TRP A 138 0.97 -2.54 5.31
N PHE A 139 1.58 -3.05 4.25
CA PHE A 139 1.52 -2.47 2.92
C PHE A 139 0.54 -3.28 2.09
N VAL A 140 -0.43 -2.60 1.49
CA VAL A 140 -1.42 -3.20 0.60
C VAL A 140 -1.11 -2.70 -0.79
N MET A 141 -0.75 -3.61 -1.69
CA MET A 141 -0.40 -3.31 -3.06
C MET A 141 -1.58 -3.63 -3.97
N GLY A 142 -1.80 -2.80 -4.99
CA GLY A 142 -2.80 -3.06 -6.02
C GLY A 142 -2.55 -2.21 -7.26
N ASP A 143 -3.43 -2.39 -8.25
CA ASP A 143 -3.39 -1.65 -9.49
C ASP A 143 -4.44 -0.53 -9.50
N ASP A 144 -4.39 0.34 -10.50
CA ASP A 144 -5.29 1.48 -10.69
C ASP A 144 -6.73 1.10 -11.11
N ASP A 145 -6.99 -0.18 -11.38
CA ASP A 145 -8.34 -0.75 -11.54
C ASP A 145 -8.80 -1.59 -10.34
N THR A 146 -8.05 -1.58 -9.23
CA THR A 146 -8.44 -2.27 -8.00
C THR A 146 -9.28 -1.37 -7.09
N PHE A 147 -10.41 -1.91 -6.61
CA PHE A 147 -11.27 -1.26 -5.63
C PHE A 147 -11.08 -1.86 -4.24
N PHE A 148 -10.66 -1.06 -3.26
CA PHE A 148 -10.45 -1.54 -1.89
C PHE A 148 -11.65 -1.23 -1.00
N LEU A 149 -12.21 -2.28 -0.40
CA LEU A 149 -13.17 -2.16 0.71
C LEU A 149 -12.40 -1.91 2.02
N THR A 150 -11.86 -0.71 2.17
CA THR A 150 -10.90 -0.36 3.22
C THR A 150 -11.35 -0.75 4.63
N GLU A 151 -12.63 -0.52 4.96
CA GLU A 151 -13.18 -0.88 6.28
C GLU A 151 -13.17 -2.38 6.54
N ASN A 152 -13.43 -3.18 5.53
CA ASN A 152 -13.43 -4.64 5.64
C ASN A 152 -12.00 -5.17 5.64
N LEU A 153 -11.15 -4.60 4.79
CA LEU A 153 -9.74 -4.96 4.70
C LEU A 153 -9.03 -4.79 6.05
N VAL A 154 -9.25 -3.66 6.73
CA VAL A 154 -8.58 -3.41 8.02
C VAL A 154 -9.09 -4.32 9.14
N LYS A 155 -10.32 -4.84 9.06
CA LYS A 155 -10.84 -5.79 10.06
C LYS A 155 -10.15 -7.16 10.00
N VAL A 156 -9.55 -7.51 8.86
CA VAL A 156 -8.90 -8.82 8.64
C VAL A 156 -7.37 -8.75 8.65
N LEU A 157 -6.79 -7.56 8.87
CA LEU A 157 -5.33 -7.30 8.96
C LEU A 157 -4.91 -6.90 10.38
#